data_AF-A0AAZ3SS30-F1
#
_entry.id   AF-A0AAZ3SS30-F1
#
_cell.length_a   1.000
_cell.length_b   1.000
_cell.length_c   1.000
_cell.angle_alpha   90.00
_cell.angle_beta   90.00
_cell.angle_gamma   90.00
#
_symmetry.space_group_name_H-M   'P 1'
#
loop_
_entity.id
_entity.type
_entity.pdbx_description
1 polymer ?
#
loop_
_entity_poly.entity_id
_entity_poly.type
_entity_poly.pdbx_seq_one_letter_code
_entity_poly.pdbx_strand_id
1 'polypeptide(L)'
;MRFRSGLCWPVKFFHTNLNKWTSLSAQGHCYAETGKGLPQTVSTVESTESPGMSLYAVASITGHFTETLDEVEVKCSLENNRFTLCECEKGRGIPLKRATFCPFKYLSVAEAAAIPLDVQSRGVDVGVAILLQSANQKVLLTRRTSSLRIFPNVWVPPGGHVELDERLLDAGLRELREETGLKLDPGDVSAQLLGLWESVFPPMLSRGMPQRHHVVTYMLLNTSLTHQQLQASLRPEPAEVSGCLWVDASLVKAIVSAVDGEEGSVTPLEGVAPTISVSEVSPEGVLSESDLPLSVLCNRAPNSGEDVERVSTGTKYALELWLKNLEGQGTRC
;
A
#
# COMPACT_ATOMS: atom_id res chain seq x y z
N MET A 1 22.91 15.06 22.56
CA MET A 1 21.92 14.67 21.53
C MET A 1 21.01 13.62 22.14
N ARG A 2 19.75 13.95 22.41
CA ARG A 2 18.74 12.98 22.84
C ARG A 2 18.24 12.27 21.59
N PHE A 3 18.51 10.97 21.44
CA PHE A 3 17.77 10.13 20.50
C PHE A 3 16.30 10.17 20.90
N ARG A 4 15.42 10.67 20.04
CA ARG A 4 13.98 10.45 20.23
C ARG A 4 13.73 8.96 19.95
N SER A 5 13.05 8.30 20.88
CA SER A 5 12.64 6.90 20.76
C SER A 5 11.85 6.71 19.46
N GLY A 6 12.25 5.75 18.63
CA GLY A 6 11.52 5.41 17.41
C GLY A 6 10.05 5.07 17.70
N LEU A 7 9.16 5.38 16.77
CA LEU A 7 7.77 4.99 16.90
C LEU A 7 7.61 3.50 16.62
N CYS A 8 7.41 2.75 17.69
CA CYS A 8 6.95 1.38 17.60
C CYS A 8 5.42 1.40 17.59
N TRP A 9 4.84 1.29 16.40
CA TRP A 9 3.46 0.82 16.31
C TRP A 9 3.50 -0.69 16.58
N PRO A 10 2.72 -1.23 17.53
CA PRO A 10 2.31 -2.61 17.34
C PRO A 10 1.53 -2.64 16.03
N VAL A 11 1.99 -3.34 14.99
CA VAL A 11 0.99 -3.82 14.04
C VAL A 11 0.14 -4.77 14.82
N LYS A 12 -1.10 -4.32 14.96
CA LYS A 12 -2.18 -5.08 15.49
C LYS A 12 -3.06 -5.32 14.30
N PHE A 13 -2.80 -6.45 13.63
CA PHE A 13 -3.87 -7.15 12.96
C PHE A 13 -4.90 -7.47 14.04
N PHE A 14 -6.06 -6.82 14.02
CA PHE A 14 -7.21 -7.33 14.74
C PHE A 14 -8.23 -7.86 13.74
N HIS A 15 -8.48 -9.15 13.91
CA HIS A 15 -9.41 -9.99 13.20
C HIS A 15 -10.78 -9.34 12.98
N THR A 16 -11.32 -9.72 11.83
CA THR A 16 -12.73 -9.86 11.52
C THR A 16 -13.51 -10.61 12.62
N ASN A 17 -14.75 -10.17 12.85
CA ASN A 17 -15.85 -10.87 13.56
C ASN A 17 -15.68 -11.22 15.05
N LEU A 18 -16.18 -10.33 15.91
CA LEU A 18 -16.39 -10.53 17.36
C LEU A 18 -17.53 -11.51 17.74
N ASN A 19 -18.14 -12.25 16.80
CA ASN A 19 -19.34 -13.05 17.06
C ASN A 19 -19.13 -14.57 17.24
N LYS A 20 -17.92 -15.02 17.63
CA LYS A 20 -17.71 -16.44 17.97
C LYS A 20 -16.69 -16.66 19.09
N TRP A 21 -16.91 -16.13 20.29
CA TRP A 21 -16.39 -16.76 21.52
C TRP A 21 -17.34 -16.48 22.69
N THR A 22 -18.35 -17.33 22.83
CA THR A 22 -19.07 -17.50 24.09
C THR A 22 -18.24 -18.37 25.03
N SER A 23 -18.10 -17.86 26.26
CA SER A 23 -17.76 -18.55 27.51
C SER A 23 -16.44 -19.32 27.58
N LEU A 24 -15.55 -18.91 28.49
CA LEU A 24 -15.07 -19.80 29.57
C LEU A 24 -14.48 -19.00 30.75
N SER A 25 -15.08 -19.32 31.89
CA SER A 25 -14.88 -19.03 33.32
C SER A 25 -13.63 -18.34 33.86
N ALA A 26 -13.92 -17.56 34.89
CA ALA A 26 -13.07 -17.11 35.98
C ALA A 26 -12.34 -18.25 36.74
N GLN A 27 -11.29 -17.83 37.46
CA GLN A 27 -10.52 -18.52 38.52
C GLN A 27 -9.29 -19.35 38.11
N GLY A 28 -8.13 -18.89 38.61
CA GLY A 28 -7.26 -19.70 39.47
C GLY A 28 -6.20 -20.60 38.83
N HIS A 29 -4.94 -20.12 38.85
CA HIS A 29 -3.66 -20.85 38.90
C HIS A 29 -3.40 -22.04 37.95
N CYS A 30 -2.29 -21.96 37.20
CA CYS A 30 -1.53 -23.14 36.73
C CYS A 30 -0.04 -22.98 37.01
N TYR A 31 0.55 -23.97 37.69
CA TYR A 31 1.98 -24.13 37.94
C TYR A 31 2.67 -24.80 36.74
N ALA A 32 3.98 -24.58 36.59
CA ALA A 32 4.85 -25.47 35.83
C ALA A 32 6.12 -25.78 36.64
N GLU A 33 6.28 -27.05 37.01
CA GLU A 33 7.54 -27.62 37.51
C GLU A 33 8.51 -27.77 36.34
N THR A 34 9.72 -27.23 36.45
CA THR A 34 10.92 -27.87 35.92
C THR A 34 12.07 -27.67 36.91
N GLY A 35 12.78 -28.76 37.20
CA GLY A 35 13.78 -28.83 38.25
C GLY A 35 15.14 -28.22 37.89
N LYS A 36 15.84 -27.81 38.96
CA LYS A 36 17.28 -27.54 39.13
C LYS A 36 17.85 -26.22 38.56
N GLY A 37 18.03 -25.25 39.46
CA GLY A 37 18.98 -24.13 39.32
C GLY A 37 18.51 -22.85 40.02
N LEU A 38 19.30 -22.31 40.96
CA LEU A 38 18.96 -21.23 41.91
C LEU A 38 18.49 -19.88 41.30
N PRO A 39 17.79 -19.04 42.09
CA PRO A 39 17.08 -17.86 41.62
C PRO A 39 18.02 -16.66 41.39
N GLN A 40 17.95 -16.05 40.20
CA GLN A 40 18.29 -14.64 40.07
C GLN A 40 16.98 -13.86 40.03
N THR A 41 16.76 -13.06 41.07
CA THR A 41 15.72 -12.03 41.13
C THR A 41 15.90 -11.07 39.97
N VAL A 42 15.08 -11.21 38.92
CA VAL A 42 14.84 -10.14 37.96
C VAL A 42 13.62 -9.38 38.47
N SER A 43 13.88 -8.20 39.00
CA SER A 43 12.87 -7.21 39.36
C SER A 43 11.95 -6.97 38.17
N THR A 44 10.69 -7.40 38.27
CA THR A 44 9.60 -6.95 37.42
C THR A 44 9.40 -5.46 37.67
N VAL A 45 9.91 -4.63 36.76
CA VAL A 45 9.37 -3.29 36.62
C VAL A 45 8.04 -3.47 35.90
N GLU A 46 6.96 -3.47 36.68
CA GLU A 46 5.62 -3.16 36.17
C GLU A 46 5.71 -1.77 35.53
N SER A 47 5.92 -1.73 34.21
CA SER A 47 5.74 -0.51 33.44
C SER A 47 4.25 -0.27 33.35
N THR A 48 3.78 0.61 34.22
CA THR A 48 2.59 1.45 34.11
C THR A 48 2.03 1.49 32.70
N GLU A 49 0.75 1.14 32.56
CA GLU A 49 -0.06 1.33 31.36
C GLU A 49 0.23 2.68 30.71
N SER A 50 0.77 2.68 29.49
CA SER A 50 0.99 3.88 28.70
C SER A 50 -0.37 4.44 28.25
N PRO A 51 -0.80 5.64 28.68
CA PRO A 51 -1.94 6.29 28.07
C PRO A 51 -1.48 6.82 26.71
N GLY A 52 -1.92 6.24 25.59
CA GLY A 52 -1.54 6.82 24.29
C GLY A 52 -1.94 6.10 23.01
N MET A 53 -2.27 4.80 23.02
CA MET A 53 -2.47 4.08 21.75
C MET A 53 -3.66 4.58 20.91
N SER A 54 -4.66 5.21 21.54
CA SER A 54 -5.87 5.72 20.88
C SER A 54 -5.64 7.01 20.07
N LEU A 55 -4.68 7.86 20.45
CA LEU A 55 -4.44 9.13 19.75
C LEU A 55 -3.61 8.95 18.49
N TYR A 56 -2.77 7.91 18.44
CA TYR A 56 -1.89 7.68 17.30
C TYR A 56 -2.67 7.22 16.04
N ALA A 57 -3.75 6.46 16.19
CA ALA A 57 -4.58 5.99 15.07
C ALA A 57 -5.21 7.11 14.22
N VAL A 58 -5.12 8.37 14.67
CA VAL A 58 -5.77 9.53 14.05
C VAL A 58 -4.75 10.63 13.68
N ALA A 59 -3.46 10.27 13.62
CA ALA A 59 -2.38 11.19 13.28
C ALA A 59 -1.72 10.78 11.97
N SER A 60 -1.23 11.76 11.20
CA SER A 60 -0.50 11.46 9.98
C SER A 60 0.82 10.76 10.30
N ILE A 61 1.05 9.62 9.64
CA ILE A 61 2.25 8.80 9.75
C ILE A 61 3.44 9.53 9.16
N THR A 62 3.29 10.12 7.97
CA THR A 62 4.34 10.95 7.36
C THR A 62 4.59 12.18 8.23
N GLY A 63 3.51 12.80 8.73
CA GLY A 63 3.57 13.98 9.60
C GLY A 63 4.31 13.76 10.92
N HIS A 64 4.36 12.50 11.37
CA HIS A 64 5.12 12.13 12.55
C HIS A 64 6.64 12.31 12.35
N PHE A 65 7.15 12.00 11.16
CA PHE A 65 8.58 12.05 10.84
C PHE A 65 9.01 13.37 10.19
N THR A 66 8.06 14.13 9.63
CA THR A 66 8.33 15.44 9.03
C THR A 66 7.16 16.40 9.22
N GLU A 67 7.44 17.60 9.73
CA GLU A 67 6.39 18.59 10.06
C GLU A 67 5.84 19.29 8.81
N THR A 68 6.67 19.52 7.79
CA THR A 68 6.33 20.40 6.65
C THR A 68 6.33 19.70 5.29
N LEU A 69 7.06 18.60 5.15
CA LEU A 69 7.16 17.88 3.88
C LEU A 69 6.08 16.81 3.76
N ASP A 70 5.78 16.42 2.53
CA ASP A 70 4.90 15.29 2.24
C ASP A 70 5.66 13.99 1.96
N GLU A 71 6.99 14.03 2.07
CA GLU A 71 7.90 12.90 1.85
C GLU A 71 9.06 12.93 2.86
N VAL A 72 9.47 11.75 3.32
CA VAL A 72 10.55 11.53 4.28
C VAL A 72 11.17 10.15 4.06
N GLU A 73 12.44 9.96 4.42
CA GLU A 73 13.05 8.62 4.42
C GLU A 73 12.92 7.95 5.79
N VAL A 74 12.57 6.67 5.79
CA VAL A 74 12.43 5.86 7.01
C VAL A 74 13.10 4.49 6.84
N LYS A 75 13.44 3.84 7.95
CA LYS A 75 13.63 2.39 7.97
C LYS A 75 12.32 1.71 8.30
N CYS A 76 12.07 0.56 7.70
CA CYS A 76 10.92 -0.26 8.03
C CYS A 76 11.30 -1.73 8.22
N SER A 77 10.57 -2.43 9.08
CA SER A 77 10.64 -3.89 9.23
C SER A 77 9.26 -4.45 9.54
N LEU A 78 9.03 -5.72 9.16
CA LEU A 78 7.86 -6.49 9.56
C LEU A 78 8.34 -7.72 10.33
N GLU A 79 8.13 -7.74 11.65
CA GLU A 79 8.60 -8.80 12.54
C GLU A 79 7.53 -9.14 13.57
N ASN A 80 7.25 -10.42 13.81
CA ASN A 80 6.26 -10.86 14.81
C ASN A 80 4.92 -10.11 14.67
N ASN A 81 4.42 -10.03 13.44
CA ASN A 81 3.21 -9.30 13.10
C ASN A 81 3.26 -7.80 13.44
N ARG A 82 4.46 -7.22 13.47
CA ARG A 82 4.72 -5.80 13.78
C ARG A 82 5.43 -5.10 12.63
N PHE A 83 4.73 -4.26 11.88
CA PHE A 83 5.33 -3.30 10.97
C PHE A 83 5.82 -2.07 11.74
N THR A 84 7.13 -1.89 11.78
CA THR A 84 7.79 -0.81 12.51
C THR A 84 8.35 0.19 11.52
N LEU A 85 8.19 1.49 11.81
CA LEU A 85 8.81 2.59 11.07
C LEU A 85 9.74 3.37 11.99
N CYS A 86 10.95 3.67 11.54
CA CYS A 86 11.94 4.40 12.33
C CYS A 86 12.64 5.47 11.50
N GLU A 87 13.07 6.54 12.16
CA GLU A 87 13.93 7.55 11.56
C GLU A 87 15.23 6.90 11.03
N CYS A 88 15.78 7.48 9.98
CA CYS A 88 17.07 7.07 9.43
C CYS A 88 17.90 8.26 8.98
N GLU A 89 19.19 8.02 8.81
CA GLU A 89 20.08 8.98 8.14
C GLU A 89 19.66 9.13 6.68
N LYS A 90 19.79 10.35 6.15
CA LYS A 90 19.46 10.67 4.76
C LYS A 90 20.29 9.83 3.78
N GLY A 91 19.65 9.31 2.74
CA GLY A 91 20.22 8.43 1.72
C GLY A 91 20.33 6.96 2.15
N ARG A 92 19.74 6.58 3.29
CA ARG A 92 19.81 5.21 3.85
C ARG A 92 18.45 4.62 4.19
N GLY A 93 17.36 5.31 3.85
CA GLY A 93 16.00 4.85 4.09
C GLY A 93 15.23 4.50 2.83
N ILE A 94 14.01 4.05 3.05
CA ILE A 94 12.95 3.89 2.06
C ILE A 94 12.09 5.16 2.10
N PRO A 95 11.76 5.76 0.95
CA PRO A 95 10.89 6.92 0.94
C PRO A 95 9.48 6.54 1.43
N LEU A 96 8.94 7.35 2.33
CA LEU A 96 7.55 7.35 2.78
C LEU A 96 6.92 8.66 2.33
N LYS A 97 5.81 8.57 1.59
CA LYS A 97 5.09 9.72 1.05
C LYS A 97 3.61 9.66 1.37
N ARG A 98 2.97 10.83 1.45
CA ARG A 98 1.52 11.02 1.44
C ARG A 98 1.10 11.94 0.31
N ALA A 99 -0.19 11.94 -0.03
CA ALA A 99 -0.74 12.96 -0.93
C ALA A 99 -0.69 14.36 -0.27
N THR A 100 -0.52 15.40 -1.08
CA THR A 100 -0.55 16.80 -0.62
C THR A 100 -1.87 17.14 0.07
N PHE A 101 -2.97 16.53 -0.37
CA PHE A 101 -4.33 16.66 0.15
C PHE A 101 -4.71 15.60 1.22
N CYS A 102 -3.74 14.87 1.78
CA CYS A 102 -3.97 13.84 2.80
C CYS A 102 -4.81 14.38 3.98
N PRO A 103 -5.95 13.77 4.35
CA PRO A 103 -6.83 14.29 5.39
C PRO A 103 -6.15 14.44 6.75
N PHE A 104 -5.35 13.45 7.18
CA PHE A 104 -4.65 13.49 8.46
C PHE A 104 -3.56 14.57 8.53
N LYS A 105 -3.17 15.19 7.41
CA LYS A 105 -2.32 16.38 7.40
C LYS A 105 -3.05 17.64 7.87
N TYR A 106 -4.37 17.69 7.69
CA TYR A 106 -5.18 18.90 7.88
C TYR A 106 -6.17 18.83 9.04
N LEU A 107 -6.40 17.66 9.62
CA LEU A 107 -7.26 17.52 10.79
C LEU A 107 -6.66 18.24 12.00
N SER A 108 -7.46 19.10 12.63
CA SER A 108 -7.15 19.63 13.96
C SER A 108 -7.28 18.53 15.03
N VAL A 109 -6.70 18.76 16.20
CA VAL A 109 -6.81 17.85 17.36
C VAL A 109 -8.28 17.57 17.72
N ALA A 110 -9.14 18.58 17.61
CA ALA A 110 -10.56 18.44 17.91
C ALA A 110 -11.30 17.59 16.85
N GLU A 111 -11.00 17.79 15.56
CA GLU A 111 -11.61 17.01 14.47
C GLU A 111 -11.12 15.56 14.48
N ALA A 112 -9.84 15.34 14.77
CA ALA A 112 -9.29 14.01 14.97
C ALA A 112 -9.98 13.29 16.15
N ALA A 113 -10.16 13.97 17.29
CA ALA A 113 -10.87 13.41 18.44
C ALA A 113 -12.35 13.10 18.16
N ALA A 114 -12.96 13.78 17.18
CA ALA A 114 -14.34 13.59 16.76
C ALA A 114 -14.54 12.44 15.76
N ILE A 115 -13.47 11.82 15.25
CA ILE A 115 -13.59 10.64 14.38
C ILE A 115 -14.29 9.51 15.14
N PRO A 116 -15.23 8.77 14.53
CA PRO A 116 -15.93 7.67 15.20
C PRO A 116 -14.97 6.66 15.85
N LEU A 117 -15.32 6.17 17.05
CA LEU A 117 -14.45 5.28 17.84
C LEU A 117 -14.12 3.97 17.13
N ASP A 118 -15.00 3.46 16.27
CA ASP A 118 -14.76 2.29 15.43
C ASP A 118 -13.66 2.53 14.39
N VAL A 119 -13.56 3.75 13.86
CA VAL A 119 -12.46 4.17 12.99
C VAL A 119 -11.18 4.38 13.81
N GLN A 120 -11.25 5.03 14.97
CA GLN A 120 -10.07 5.22 15.83
C GLN A 120 -9.48 3.89 16.32
N SER A 121 -10.33 2.96 16.75
CA SER A 121 -9.91 1.66 17.29
C SER A 121 -9.37 0.71 16.21
N ARG A 122 -9.67 0.96 14.93
CA ARG A 122 -9.12 0.21 13.80
C ARG A 122 -7.60 0.37 13.68
N GLY A 123 -7.08 1.57 13.93
CA GLY A 123 -5.66 1.87 13.73
C GLY A 123 -5.26 1.96 12.26
N VAL A 124 -3.98 1.71 12.00
CA VAL A 124 -3.36 1.76 10.67
C VAL A 124 -3.13 0.34 10.17
N ASP A 125 -3.78 0.01 9.06
CA ASP A 125 -3.60 -1.26 8.37
C ASP A 125 -2.30 -1.23 7.52
N VAL A 126 -1.71 -2.40 7.27
CA VAL A 126 -0.56 -2.52 6.35
C VAL A 126 -1.01 -3.25 5.10
N GLY A 127 -0.80 -2.62 3.95
CA GLY A 127 -1.04 -3.22 2.64
C GLY A 127 0.26 -3.42 1.89
N VAL A 128 0.30 -4.39 0.98
CA VAL A 128 1.38 -4.59 0.02
C VAL A 128 0.83 -4.48 -1.39
N ALA A 129 1.57 -3.84 -2.29
CA ALA A 129 1.23 -3.78 -3.71
C ALA A 129 2.45 -4.08 -4.58
N ILE A 130 2.25 -4.91 -5.59
CA ILE A 130 3.30 -5.48 -6.43
C ILE A 130 3.40 -4.77 -7.77
N LEU A 131 4.51 -4.08 -7.99
CA LEU A 131 4.95 -3.70 -9.33
C LEU A 131 5.67 -4.89 -9.96
N LEU A 132 4.93 -5.74 -10.67
CA LEU A 132 5.50 -6.87 -11.40
C LEU A 132 6.14 -6.38 -12.71
N GLN A 133 7.46 -6.31 -12.76
CA GLN A 133 8.23 -5.95 -13.94
C GLN A 133 8.62 -7.18 -14.76
N SER A 134 8.15 -7.21 -16.00
CA SER A 134 8.54 -8.18 -17.02
C SER A 134 9.96 -7.96 -17.55
N ALA A 135 10.51 -8.98 -18.22
CA ALA A 135 11.85 -8.94 -18.82
C ALA A 135 12.04 -7.83 -19.86
N ASN A 136 10.96 -7.38 -20.51
CA ASN A 136 10.97 -6.25 -21.43
C ASN A 136 10.44 -4.95 -20.80
N GLN A 137 10.68 -4.77 -19.50
CA GLN A 137 10.52 -3.53 -18.75
C GLN A 137 9.12 -2.92 -18.83
N LYS A 138 8.09 -3.78 -18.83
CA LYS A 138 6.70 -3.36 -18.59
C LYS A 138 6.24 -3.81 -17.22
N VAL A 139 5.41 -3.00 -16.56
CA VAL A 139 4.78 -3.32 -15.27
C VAL A 139 3.27 -3.54 -15.42
N LEU A 140 2.73 -4.48 -14.66
CA LEU A 140 1.30 -4.81 -14.65
C LEU A 140 0.51 -3.88 -13.73
N LEU A 141 -0.61 -3.38 -14.23
CA LEU A 141 -1.67 -2.73 -13.45
C LEU A 141 -2.99 -3.48 -13.63
N THR A 142 -3.80 -3.50 -12.58
CA THR A 142 -5.19 -4.00 -12.54
C THR A 142 -6.16 -2.84 -12.34
N ARG A 143 -7.30 -2.89 -13.02
CA ARG A 143 -8.42 -1.97 -12.78
C ARG A 143 -9.39 -2.62 -11.81
N ARG A 144 -9.56 -2.01 -10.64
CA ARG A 144 -10.50 -2.46 -9.61
C ARG A 144 -11.94 -2.50 -10.15
N THR A 145 -12.72 -3.50 -9.80
CA THR A 145 -14.13 -3.60 -10.21
C THR A 145 -14.97 -2.44 -9.68
N SER A 146 -16.06 -2.13 -10.38
CA SER A 146 -17.01 -1.07 -10.01
C SER A 146 -17.83 -1.40 -8.75
N SER A 147 -17.91 -2.68 -8.37
CA SER A 147 -18.63 -3.16 -7.19
C SER A 147 -17.87 -2.92 -5.88
N LEU A 148 -16.56 -2.64 -5.94
CA LEU A 148 -15.74 -2.42 -4.76
C LEU A 148 -16.05 -1.07 -4.10
N ARG A 149 -16.20 -1.09 -2.78
CA ARG A 149 -16.54 0.11 -1.99
C ARG A 149 -15.45 1.18 -1.99
N ILE A 150 -14.20 0.75 -2.05
CA ILE A 150 -13.02 1.60 -1.92
C ILE A 150 -12.29 1.62 -3.27
N PHE A 151 -12.18 2.83 -3.83
CA PHE A 151 -11.53 3.12 -5.12
C PHE A 151 -12.05 2.25 -6.30
N PRO A 152 -13.38 2.23 -6.58
CA PRO A 152 -13.91 1.52 -7.74
C PRO A 152 -13.36 2.10 -9.05
N ASN A 153 -13.14 1.24 -10.06
CA ASN A 153 -12.60 1.61 -11.38
C ASN A 153 -11.20 2.25 -11.36
N VAL A 154 -10.49 2.23 -10.23
CA VAL A 154 -9.15 2.81 -10.14
C VAL A 154 -8.10 1.78 -10.54
N TRP A 155 -7.13 2.21 -11.34
CA TRP A 155 -5.97 1.41 -11.73
C TRP A 155 -4.90 1.42 -10.63
N VAL A 156 -4.53 0.23 -10.18
CA VAL A 156 -3.54 -0.03 -9.12
C VAL A 156 -2.66 -1.22 -9.51
N PRO A 157 -1.46 -1.38 -8.92
CA PRO A 157 -0.78 -2.68 -8.98
C PRO A 157 -1.56 -3.71 -8.14
N PRO A 158 -1.51 -5.01 -8.46
CA PRO A 158 -2.10 -6.05 -7.64
C PRO A 158 -1.63 -5.96 -6.19
N GLY A 159 -2.53 -6.12 -5.22
CA GLY A 159 -2.17 -5.95 -3.83
C GLY A 159 -3.35 -5.81 -2.86
N GLY A 160 -3.10 -6.19 -1.62
CA GLY A 160 -4.09 -6.18 -0.56
C GLY A 160 -3.44 -6.12 0.81
N HIS A 161 -4.18 -6.60 1.82
CA HIS A 161 -3.73 -6.57 3.20
C HIS A 161 -2.66 -7.64 3.44
N VAL A 162 -1.66 -7.28 4.23
CA VAL A 162 -0.77 -8.30 4.80
C VAL A 162 -1.59 -9.11 5.80
N GLU A 163 -1.42 -10.44 5.83
CA GLU A 163 -2.08 -11.28 6.83
C GLU A 163 -1.19 -11.58 8.03
N LEU A 164 -1.77 -12.20 9.07
CA LEU A 164 -1.01 -12.65 10.23
C LEU A 164 0.02 -13.71 9.84
N ASP A 165 1.19 -13.60 10.42
CA ASP A 165 2.37 -14.45 10.26
C ASP A 165 2.91 -14.48 8.82
N GLU A 166 2.54 -13.48 8.01
CA GLU A 166 2.94 -13.36 6.62
C GLU A 166 4.12 -12.37 6.45
N ARG A 167 5.07 -12.69 5.57
CA ARG A 167 6.10 -11.73 5.14
C ARG A 167 5.55 -10.87 4.00
N LEU A 168 6.06 -9.64 3.83
CA LEU A 168 5.62 -8.74 2.76
C LEU A 168 5.67 -9.39 1.36
N LEU A 169 6.73 -10.16 1.07
CA LEU A 169 6.86 -10.86 -0.21
C LEU A 169 5.80 -11.95 -0.38
N ASP A 170 5.50 -12.71 0.68
CA ASP A 170 4.51 -13.78 0.62
C ASP A 170 3.11 -13.19 0.39
N ALA A 171 2.78 -12.12 1.12
CA ALA A 171 1.56 -11.34 0.94
C ALA A 171 1.42 -10.83 -0.50
N GLY A 172 2.47 -10.21 -1.03
CA GLY A 172 2.45 -9.68 -2.38
C GLY A 172 2.29 -10.76 -3.45
N LEU A 173 2.92 -11.92 -3.29
CA LEU A 173 2.78 -13.05 -4.21
C LEU A 173 1.40 -13.72 -4.11
N ARG A 174 0.81 -13.78 -2.90
CA ARG A 174 -0.56 -14.25 -2.68
C ARG A 174 -1.55 -13.34 -3.39
N GLU A 175 -1.51 -12.04 -3.12
CA GLU A 175 -2.41 -11.04 -3.74
C GLU A 175 -2.27 -11.01 -5.26
N LEU A 176 -1.02 -11.06 -5.77
CA LEU A 176 -0.78 -11.18 -7.22
C LEU A 176 -1.48 -12.41 -7.80
N ARG A 177 -1.40 -13.55 -7.11
CA ARG A 177 -2.04 -14.79 -7.56
C ARG A 177 -3.57 -14.72 -7.46
N GLU A 178 -4.11 -14.17 -6.38
CA GLU A 178 -5.55 -14.05 -6.13
C GLU A 178 -6.20 -13.15 -7.18
N GLU A 179 -5.65 -11.96 -7.41
CA GLU A 179 -6.22 -10.99 -8.35
C GLU A 179 -6.00 -11.35 -9.82
N THR A 180 -4.84 -11.94 -10.16
CA THR A 180 -4.40 -12.07 -11.58
C THR A 180 -4.21 -13.50 -12.05
N GLY A 181 -4.21 -14.47 -11.13
CA GLY A 181 -3.90 -15.87 -11.42
C GLY A 181 -2.42 -16.17 -11.69
N LEU A 182 -1.55 -15.15 -11.75
CA LEU A 182 -0.11 -15.33 -11.98
C LEU A 182 0.54 -16.00 -10.77
N LYS A 183 1.26 -17.09 -11.03
CA LYS A 183 2.03 -17.82 -10.03
C LYS A 183 3.50 -17.61 -10.33
N LEU A 184 4.19 -16.94 -9.41
CA LEU A 184 5.63 -16.73 -9.47
C LEU A 184 6.26 -17.41 -8.27
N ASP A 185 7.30 -18.20 -8.53
CA ASP A 185 8.08 -18.79 -7.46
C ASP A 185 9.03 -17.72 -6.87
N PRO A 186 9.13 -17.59 -5.53
CA PRO A 186 10.00 -16.60 -4.90
C PRO A 186 11.47 -16.69 -5.32
N GLY A 187 11.93 -17.87 -5.76
CA GLY A 187 13.30 -18.09 -6.25
C GLY A 187 13.55 -17.58 -7.67
N ASP A 188 12.48 -17.37 -8.45
CA ASP A 188 12.54 -16.96 -9.86
C ASP A 188 12.35 -15.44 -10.06
N VAL A 189 12.15 -14.71 -8.95
CA VAL A 189 11.98 -13.26 -8.96
C VAL A 189 12.96 -12.57 -8.02
N SER A 190 13.49 -11.42 -8.44
CA SER A 190 14.15 -10.52 -7.50
C SER A 190 13.11 -9.58 -6.88
N ALA A 191 13.14 -9.44 -5.56
CA ALA A 191 12.23 -8.56 -4.83
C ALA A 191 12.98 -7.39 -4.20
N GLN A 192 12.42 -6.18 -4.34
CA GLN A 192 12.93 -4.96 -3.72
C GLN A 192 11.77 -4.12 -3.21
N LEU A 193 11.87 -3.60 -1.98
CA LEU A 193 10.94 -2.57 -1.50
C LEU A 193 11.31 -1.23 -2.15
N LEU A 194 10.38 -0.62 -2.88
CA LEU A 194 10.60 0.66 -3.57
C LEU A 194 10.27 1.86 -2.69
N GLY A 195 9.15 1.80 -1.97
CA GLY A 195 8.62 2.95 -1.25
C GLY A 195 7.41 2.60 -0.40
N LEU A 196 7.03 3.55 0.43
CA LEU A 196 5.91 3.48 1.34
C LEU A 196 4.93 4.62 1.04
N TRP A 197 3.65 4.33 1.09
CA TRP A 197 2.60 5.31 0.86
C TRP A 197 1.60 5.33 2.00
N GLU A 198 1.44 6.50 2.62
CA GLU A 198 0.37 6.74 3.57
C GLU A 198 -0.94 7.00 2.81
N SER A 199 -1.81 6.00 2.82
CA SER A 199 -3.11 6.03 2.15
C SER A 199 -4.23 6.27 3.14
N VAL A 200 -5.21 7.09 2.75
CA VAL A 200 -6.39 7.38 3.55
C VAL A 200 -7.63 7.27 2.66
N PHE A 201 -8.70 6.69 3.18
CA PHE A 201 -10.00 6.68 2.51
C PHE A 201 -11.10 7.25 3.41
N PRO A 202 -11.94 8.19 2.92
CA PRO A 202 -11.82 8.90 1.65
C PRO A 202 -10.50 9.68 1.54
N PRO A 203 -9.99 9.94 0.31
CA PRO A 203 -8.65 10.50 0.11
C PRO A 203 -8.54 12.00 0.44
N MET A 204 -9.66 12.70 0.66
CA MET A 204 -9.72 14.14 0.87
C MET A 204 -10.86 14.46 1.86
N LEU A 205 -10.68 15.49 2.69
CA LEU A 205 -11.72 15.94 3.63
C LEU A 205 -13.00 16.43 2.93
N SER A 206 -12.86 17.01 1.74
CA SER A 206 -13.99 17.40 0.87
C SER A 206 -14.86 16.24 0.40
N ARG A 207 -14.36 15.00 0.54
CA ARG A 207 -15.09 13.76 0.22
C ARG A 207 -15.58 13.01 1.47
N GLY A 208 -15.33 13.56 2.65
CA GLY A 208 -15.76 13.02 3.94
C GLY A 208 -14.61 12.80 4.91
N MET A 209 -14.97 12.51 6.16
CA MET A 209 -14.01 12.19 7.23
C MET A 209 -13.29 10.87 6.95
N PRO A 210 -12.00 10.73 7.32
CA PRO A 210 -11.26 9.48 7.20
C PRO A 210 -11.97 8.31 7.86
N GLN A 211 -12.01 7.18 7.15
CA GLN A 211 -12.60 5.91 7.59
C GLN A 211 -11.59 4.76 7.56
N ARG A 212 -10.56 4.86 6.72
CA ARG A 212 -9.47 3.89 6.62
C ARG A 212 -8.14 4.60 6.53
N HIS A 213 -7.14 4.00 7.13
CA HIS A 213 -5.76 4.47 7.14
C HIS A 213 -4.84 3.28 6.89
N HIS A 214 -3.97 3.40 5.88
CA HIS A 214 -3.05 2.36 5.49
C HIS A 214 -1.63 2.91 5.36
N VAL A 215 -0.63 2.08 5.67
CA VAL A 215 0.68 2.17 5.03
C VAL A 215 0.74 1.11 3.95
N VAL A 216 0.85 1.53 2.70
CA VAL A 216 1.02 0.64 1.55
C VAL A 216 2.50 0.50 1.25
N THR A 217 3.01 -0.73 1.25
CA THR A 217 4.37 -1.06 0.85
C THR A 217 4.40 -1.42 -0.62
N TYR A 218 5.08 -0.63 -1.46
CA TYR A 218 5.25 -0.93 -2.87
C TYR A 218 6.50 -1.76 -3.10
N MET A 219 6.34 -3.00 -3.54
CA MET A 219 7.45 -3.89 -3.88
C MET A 219 7.58 -4.05 -5.40
N LEU A 220 8.81 -3.94 -5.89
CA LEU A 220 9.17 -4.31 -7.26
C LEU A 220 9.56 -5.78 -7.29
N LEU A 221 8.88 -6.55 -8.13
CA LEU A 221 9.28 -7.91 -8.47
C LEU A 221 9.76 -7.93 -9.92
N ASN A 222 10.99 -8.35 -10.17
CA ASN A 222 11.49 -8.54 -11.53
C ASN A 222 11.48 -10.03 -11.87
N THR A 223 10.88 -10.38 -13.01
CA THR A 223 10.86 -11.74 -13.55
C THR A 223 11.63 -11.81 -14.87
N SER A 224 12.13 -13.00 -15.20
CA SER A 224 12.73 -13.31 -16.51
C SER A 224 11.69 -13.50 -17.63
N LEU A 225 10.40 -13.55 -17.30
CA LEU A 225 9.30 -13.71 -18.26
C LEU A 225 8.96 -12.38 -18.95
N THR A 226 8.67 -12.44 -20.25
CA THR A 226 8.15 -11.28 -20.99
C THR A 226 6.70 -11.00 -20.64
N HIS A 227 6.22 -9.77 -20.85
CA HIS A 227 4.81 -9.45 -20.62
C HIS A 227 3.87 -10.32 -21.46
N GLN A 228 4.27 -10.80 -22.64
CA GLN A 228 3.43 -11.69 -23.48
C GLN A 228 3.28 -13.08 -22.87
N GLN A 229 4.35 -13.63 -22.27
CA GLN A 229 4.30 -14.91 -21.55
C GLN A 229 3.41 -14.80 -20.31
N LEU A 230 3.53 -13.69 -19.58
CA LEU A 230 2.68 -13.39 -18.43
C LEU A 230 1.22 -13.16 -18.85
N GLN A 231 0.98 -12.39 -19.92
CA GLN A 231 -0.35 -12.13 -20.48
C GLN A 231 -1.08 -13.43 -20.84
N ALA A 232 -0.41 -14.38 -21.47
CA ALA A 232 -0.99 -15.69 -21.80
C ALA A 232 -1.41 -16.50 -20.55
N SER A 233 -0.76 -16.23 -19.42
CA SER A 233 -0.96 -16.91 -18.14
C SER A 233 -1.94 -16.19 -17.21
N LEU A 234 -2.37 -14.96 -17.53
CA LEU A 234 -3.32 -14.20 -16.73
C LEU A 234 -4.66 -14.95 -16.61
N ARG A 235 -5.16 -15.06 -15.39
CA ARG A 235 -6.50 -15.54 -15.05
C ARG A 235 -7.06 -14.63 -13.96
N PRO A 236 -7.49 -13.40 -14.31
CA PRO A 236 -7.92 -12.43 -13.29
C PRO A 236 -9.20 -12.87 -12.58
N GLU A 237 -9.32 -12.53 -11.30
CA GLU A 237 -10.54 -12.77 -10.52
C GLU A 237 -11.57 -11.66 -10.83
N PRO A 238 -12.66 -11.95 -11.56
CA PRO A 238 -13.62 -10.95 -12.01
C PRO A 238 -14.39 -10.25 -10.86
N ALA A 239 -14.39 -10.81 -9.65
CA ALA A 239 -14.92 -10.12 -8.48
C ALA A 239 -14.06 -8.91 -8.05
N GLU A 240 -12.76 -8.93 -8.37
CA GLU A 240 -11.78 -7.96 -7.88
C GLU A 240 -11.22 -7.08 -9.02
N VAL A 241 -11.01 -7.68 -10.19
CA VAL A 241 -10.35 -7.06 -11.33
C VAL A 241 -11.31 -7.01 -12.53
N SER A 242 -11.47 -5.81 -13.10
CA SER A 242 -12.25 -5.54 -14.31
C SER A 242 -11.40 -5.27 -15.55
N GLY A 243 -10.09 -5.11 -15.39
CA GLY A 243 -9.18 -4.83 -16.49
C GLY A 243 -7.71 -5.05 -16.10
N CYS A 244 -6.87 -5.35 -17.08
CA CYS A 244 -5.42 -5.48 -16.93
C CYS A 244 -4.69 -4.65 -17.99
N LEU A 245 -3.56 -4.06 -17.61
CA LEU A 245 -2.76 -3.22 -18.49
C LEU A 245 -1.27 -3.39 -18.18
N TRP A 246 -0.46 -3.59 -19.22
CA TRP A 246 1.00 -3.54 -19.15
C TRP A 246 1.51 -2.16 -19.58
N VAL A 247 2.13 -1.42 -18.67
CA VAL A 247 2.66 -0.07 -18.95
C VAL A 247 4.19 -0.10 -19.07
N ASP A 248 4.73 0.59 -20.08
CA ASP A 248 6.17 0.84 -20.23
C ASP A 248 6.56 2.23 -19.71
N ALA A 249 7.86 2.53 -19.74
CA ALA A 249 8.41 3.80 -19.25
C ALA A 249 7.79 5.04 -19.93
N SER A 250 7.47 4.97 -21.23
CA SER A 250 6.88 6.11 -21.95
C SER A 250 5.45 6.37 -21.49
N LEU A 251 4.64 5.32 -21.38
CA LEU A 251 3.28 5.42 -20.87
C LEU A 251 3.26 5.85 -19.40
N VAL A 252 4.18 5.33 -18.59
CA VAL A 252 4.30 5.73 -17.17
C VAL A 252 4.65 7.21 -17.04
N LYS A 253 5.57 7.74 -17.85
CA LYS A 253 5.87 9.18 -17.88
C LYS A 253 4.61 10.02 -18.15
N ALA A 254 3.72 9.55 -19.03
CA ALA A 254 2.45 10.23 -19.30
C ALA A 254 1.56 10.23 -18.06
N ILE A 255 1.37 9.06 -17.44
CA ILE A 255 0.53 8.86 -16.25
C ILE A 255 1.00 9.75 -15.09
N VAL A 256 2.30 9.77 -14.78
CA VAL A 256 2.83 10.50 -13.62
C VAL A 256 2.89 12.01 -13.85
N SER A 257 2.89 12.47 -15.11
CA SER A 257 2.77 13.91 -15.41
C SER A 257 1.41 14.50 -15.00
N ALA A 258 0.40 13.66 -14.82
CA ALA A 258 -0.91 14.06 -14.34
C ALA A 258 -0.95 14.07 -12.80
N VAL A 259 -0.31 15.06 -12.19
CA VAL A 259 -0.21 15.18 -10.72
C VAL A 259 -1.59 15.47 -10.10
N ASP A 260 -2.01 14.67 -9.12
CA ASP A 260 -3.26 14.89 -8.41
C ASP A 260 -3.16 16.12 -7.49
N GLY A 261 -4.17 16.98 -7.50
CA GLY A 261 -4.22 18.21 -6.70
C GLY A 261 -3.57 19.44 -7.33
N GLU A 262 -2.93 19.30 -8.50
CA GLU A 262 -2.46 20.44 -9.30
C GLU A 262 -3.49 20.83 -10.37
N GLU A 263 -3.45 22.09 -10.82
CA GLU A 263 -4.18 22.58 -11.99
C GLU A 263 -3.25 22.62 -13.21
N GLY A 264 -3.74 22.24 -14.40
CA GLY A 264 -2.95 22.31 -15.63
C GLY A 264 -3.23 21.17 -16.60
N SER A 265 -3.00 21.38 -17.90
CA SER A 265 -3.13 20.35 -18.92
C SER A 265 -1.99 19.33 -18.81
N VAL A 266 -2.33 18.06 -19.06
CA VAL A 266 -1.33 17.00 -19.24
C VAL A 266 -0.53 17.35 -20.49
N THR A 267 0.79 17.44 -20.37
CA THR A 267 1.65 17.74 -21.51
C THR A 267 1.56 16.57 -22.50
N PRO A 268 1.21 16.78 -23.78
CA PRO A 268 1.25 15.72 -24.76
C PRO A 268 2.69 15.20 -24.85
N LEU A 269 2.91 13.95 -24.41
CA LEU A 269 4.22 13.33 -24.58
C LEU A 269 4.36 12.87 -26.02
N GLU A 270 5.37 13.39 -26.71
CA GLU A 270 5.71 12.95 -28.06
C GLU A 270 5.99 11.44 -28.06
N GLY A 271 5.35 10.72 -28.98
CA GLY A 271 5.55 9.28 -29.17
C GLY A 271 4.68 8.35 -28.34
N VAL A 272 3.73 8.86 -27.52
CA VAL A 272 2.73 8.01 -26.86
C VAL A 272 1.41 8.03 -27.68
N ALA A 273 0.88 6.85 -27.97
CA ALA A 273 -0.39 6.74 -28.69
C ALA A 273 -1.55 7.35 -27.87
N PRO A 274 -2.52 8.03 -28.52
CA PRO A 274 -3.68 8.60 -27.82
C PRO A 274 -4.63 7.54 -27.27
N THR A 275 -4.52 6.31 -27.78
CA THR A 275 -5.31 5.14 -27.40
C THR A 275 -4.37 4.01 -27.01
N ILE A 276 -4.69 3.33 -25.91
CA ILE A 276 -3.92 2.24 -25.32
C ILE A 276 -4.78 0.98 -25.37
N SER A 277 -4.19 -0.14 -25.79
CA SER A 277 -4.85 -1.43 -25.71
C SER A 277 -4.83 -1.93 -24.26
N VAL A 278 -6.00 -2.25 -23.73
CA VAL A 278 -6.19 -2.84 -22.39
C VAL A 278 -6.88 -4.20 -22.52
N SER A 279 -6.67 -5.08 -21.55
CA SER A 279 -7.41 -6.34 -21.45
C SER A 279 -8.59 -6.16 -20.52
N GLU A 280 -9.81 -6.15 -21.05
CA GLU A 280 -11.05 -6.17 -20.28
C GLU A 280 -11.30 -7.56 -19.69
N VAL A 281 -11.85 -7.63 -18.49
CA VAL A 281 -12.19 -8.88 -17.80
C VAL A 281 -13.71 -9.05 -17.82
N SER A 282 -14.21 -10.12 -18.45
CA SER A 282 -15.64 -10.47 -18.41
C SER A 282 -16.05 -11.02 -17.03
N PRO A 283 -17.35 -11.10 -16.70
CA PRO A 283 -17.82 -11.76 -15.48
C PRO A 283 -17.38 -13.23 -15.32
N GLU A 284 -17.04 -13.90 -16.42
CA GLU A 284 -16.50 -15.27 -16.45
C GLU A 284 -14.97 -15.32 -16.35
N GLY A 285 -14.30 -14.18 -16.17
CA GLY A 285 -12.84 -14.08 -16.10
C GLY A 285 -12.14 -14.19 -17.46
N VAL A 286 -12.88 -14.06 -18.56
CA VAL A 286 -12.31 -14.12 -19.93
C VAL A 286 -11.76 -12.75 -20.31
N LEU A 287 -10.57 -12.74 -20.89
CA LEU A 287 -9.90 -11.54 -21.37
C LEU A 287 -10.32 -11.20 -22.80
N SER A 288 -10.62 -9.92 -23.05
CA SER A 288 -10.80 -9.37 -24.39
C SER A 288 -10.07 -8.04 -24.53
N GLU A 289 -9.49 -7.77 -25.69
CA GLU A 289 -8.84 -6.48 -25.93
C GLU A 289 -9.88 -5.37 -26.15
N SER A 290 -9.62 -4.21 -25.55
CA SER A 290 -10.37 -2.97 -25.81
C SER A 290 -9.41 -1.78 -25.92
N ASP A 291 -9.92 -0.70 -26.48
CA ASP A 291 -9.22 0.56 -26.64
C ASP A 291 -9.59 1.53 -25.52
N LEU A 292 -8.59 1.97 -24.75
CA LEU A 292 -8.72 2.96 -23.68
C LEU A 292 -8.04 4.28 -24.08
N PRO A 293 -8.73 5.43 -24.07
CA PRO A 293 -8.07 6.71 -24.28
C PRO A 293 -7.02 6.98 -23.20
N LEU A 294 -5.82 7.41 -23.60
CA LEU A 294 -4.72 7.74 -22.68
C LEU A 294 -5.15 8.77 -21.61
N SER A 295 -6.03 9.70 -21.99
CA SER A 295 -6.57 10.72 -21.07
C SER A 295 -7.24 10.11 -19.84
N VAL A 296 -7.79 8.90 -19.94
CA VAL A 296 -8.41 8.20 -18.79
C VAL A 296 -7.35 7.83 -17.75
N LEU A 297 -6.20 7.29 -18.17
CA LEU A 297 -5.11 6.96 -17.26
C LEU A 297 -4.48 8.23 -16.64
N CYS A 298 -4.60 9.36 -17.34
CA CYS A 298 -4.16 10.67 -16.87
C CYS A 298 -5.24 11.46 -16.11
N ASN A 299 -6.41 10.88 -15.83
CA ASN A 299 -7.39 11.52 -14.96
C ASN A 299 -6.79 11.77 -13.56
N ARG A 300 -7.31 12.81 -12.91
CA ARG A 300 -6.91 13.20 -11.55
C ARG A 300 -7.97 12.80 -10.54
N ALA A 301 -7.55 12.61 -9.29
CA ALA A 301 -8.49 12.42 -8.18
C ALA A 301 -9.43 13.64 -8.08
N PRO A 302 -10.76 13.45 -8.20
CA PRO A 302 -11.69 14.57 -8.15
C PRO A 302 -11.81 15.12 -6.72
N ASN A 303 -11.92 16.44 -6.62
CA ASN A 303 -12.04 17.14 -5.32
C ASN A 303 -13.37 16.84 -4.60
N SER A 304 -14.41 16.43 -5.33
CA SER A 304 -15.74 16.12 -4.78
C SER A 304 -16.46 15.11 -5.68
N GLY A 305 -17.55 14.52 -5.18
CA GLY A 305 -18.36 13.57 -5.95
C GLY A 305 -17.79 12.15 -6.00
N GLU A 306 -18.28 11.37 -6.97
CA GLU A 306 -17.82 10.02 -7.25
C GLU A 306 -16.39 9.99 -7.79
N ASP A 307 -15.69 8.86 -7.63
CA ASP A 307 -14.38 8.71 -8.25
C ASP A 307 -14.54 8.49 -9.76
N VAL A 308 -13.50 8.77 -10.52
CA VAL A 308 -13.43 8.52 -11.96
C VAL A 308 -12.42 7.41 -12.24
N GLU A 309 -12.56 6.72 -13.37
CA GLU A 309 -11.52 5.81 -13.83
C GLU A 309 -10.22 6.59 -14.02
N ARG A 310 -9.18 6.19 -13.29
CA ARG A 310 -7.86 6.86 -13.22
C ARG A 310 -6.82 5.94 -12.63
N VAL A 311 -5.56 6.30 -12.75
CA VAL A 311 -4.49 5.68 -11.95
C VAL A 311 -4.49 6.30 -10.54
N SER A 312 -4.39 5.46 -9.50
CA SER A 312 -4.41 5.94 -8.12
C SER A 312 -3.21 6.85 -7.80
N THR A 313 -3.37 7.77 -6.86
CA THR A 313 -2.30 8.70 -6.46
C THR A 313 -1.08 7.96 -5.92
N GLY A 314 -1.29 6.94 -5.08
CA GLY A 314 -0.20 6.08 -4.59
C GLY A 314 0.45 5.27 -5.71
N THR A 315 -0.32 4.83 -6.71
CA THR A 315 0.21 4.15 -7.89
C THR A 315 1.10 5.09 -8.71
N LYS A 316 0.70 6.35 -8.93
CA LYS A 316 1.53 7.35 -9.62
C LYS A 316 2.88 7.52 -8.90
N TYR A 317 2.85 7.63 -7.57
CA TYR A 317 4.07 7.65 -6.75
C TYR A 317 4.95 6.40 -6.92
N ALA A 318 4.36 5.20 -6.86
CA ALA A 318 5.10 3.94 -7.03
C ALA A 318 5.73 3.83 -8.43
N LEU A 319 5.00 4.29 -9.45
CA LEU A 319 5.47 4.33 -10.84
C LEU A 319 6.61 5.35 -11.04
N GLU A 320 6.60 6.50 -10.36
CA GLU A 320 7.73 7.44 -10.34
C GLU A 320 8.99 6.80 -9.73
N LEU A 321 8.83 6.05 -8.63
CA LEU A 321 9.93 5.31 -8.02
C LEU A 321 10.48 4.23 -8.95
N TRP A 322 9.60 3.54 -9.68
CA TRP A 322 10.00 2.59 -10.69
C TRP A 322 10.81 3.22 -11.83
N LEU A 323 10.39 4.39 -12.35
CA LEU A 323 11.17 5.14 -13.35
C LEU A 323 12.58 5.49 -12.84
N LYS A 324 12.68 6.03 -11.61
CA LYS A 324 13.98 6.34 -10.98
C LYS A 324 14.86 5.10 -10.83
N ASN A 325 14.25 3.96 -10.49
CA ASN A 325 14.95 2.68 -10.39
C ASN A 325 15.52 2.23 -11.74
N LEU A 326 14.77 2.39 -12.85
CA LEU A 326 15.27 2.09 -14.20
C LEU A 326 16.47 2.97 -14.60
N GLU A 327 16.41 4.26 -14.32
CA GLU A 327 17.51 5.21 -14.60
C GLU A 327 18.78 4.86 -13.81
N GLY A 328 18.62 4.49 -12.54
CA GLY A 328 19.73 4.06 -11.69
C GLY A 328 20.40 2.76 -12.15
N GLN A 329 19.67 1.86 -12.84
CA GLN A 329 20.22 0.64 -13.43
C GLN A 329 21.01 0.94 -14.72
N GLY A 330 20.54 1.88 -15.55
CA GLY A 330 21.22 2.27 -16.80
C GLY A 330 22.56 2.98 -16.61
N THR A 331 22.80 3.57 -15.44
CA THR A 331 24.05 4.29 -15.12
C THR A 331 25.14 3.38 -14.53
N ARG A 332 24.84 2.09 -14.29
CA ARG A 332 25.77 1.10 -13.71
C ARG A 332 26.40 0.15 -14.75
N CYS A 333 26.17 0.39 -16.04
CA CYS A 333 26.75 -0.37 -17.15
C CYS A 333 27.88 0.41 -17.84
#